data_AF-A0A7S1W2H1-F1
#
_entry.id   AF-A0A7S1W2H1-F1
#
_cell.length_a   1.000
_cell.length_b   1.000
_cell.length_c   1.000
_cell.angle_alpha   90.00
_cell.angle_beta   90.00
_cell.angle_gamma   90.00
#
_symmetry.space_group_name_H-M   'P 1'
#
loop_
_entity.id
_entity.type
_entity.pdbx_description
1 polymer ?
#
loop_
_entity_poly.entity_id
_entity_poly.type
_entity_poly.pdbx_seq_one_letter_code
_entity_poly.pdbx_strand_id
1 'polypeptide(L)'
;VAAGGLLSALIGGIAADHLSEYLESAPSVIAAVSSLAAMLLYAGVFWANTFTASLAFYGCALLVGECWYGLMLLQVKRAVPPAAQGQTITLVLSVATVVSNAGPAAAGALDPG
;
A
#
# COMPACT_ATOMS: atom_id res chain seq x y z
N VAL A 1 9.55 0.69 -10.56
CA VAL A 1 8.36 0.35 -9.73
C VAL A 1 8.49 -1.05 -9.12
N ALA A 2 8.67 -2.11 -9.91
CA ALA A 2 8.77 -3.49 -9.40
C ALA A 2 9.84 -3.74 -8.32
N ALA A 3 11.07 -3.22 -8.50
CA ALA A 3 12.14 -3.39 -7.51
C ALA A 3 11.88 -2.62 -6.19
N GLY A 4 11.30 -1.42 -6.28
CA GLY A 4 10.95 -0.63 -5.09
C GLY A 4 9.78 -1.25 -4.32
N GLY A 5 8.75 -1.71 -5.02
CA GLY A 5 7.63 -2.43 -4.40
C GLY A 5 8.08 -3.72 -3.71
N LEU A 6 9.00 -4.49 -4.31
CA LEU A 6 9.57 -5.68 -3.68
C LEU A 6 10.32 -5.35 -2.38
N LEU A 7 11.18 -4.33 -2.39
CA LEU A 7 11.94 -3.90 -1.22
C LEU A 7 11.01 -3.39 -0.10
N SER A 8 10.00 -2.60 -0.47
CA SER A 8 8.95 -2.12 0.43
C SER A 8 8.19 -3.26 1.10
N ALA A 9 7.76 -4.25 0.32
CA ALA A 9 7.05 -5.43 0.82
C ALA A 9 7.92 -6.27 1.77
N LEU A 10 9.21 -6.44 1.46
CA LEU A 10 10.15 -7.18 2.31
C LEU A 10 10.40 -6.45 3.65
N ILE A 11 10.69 -5.15 3.61
CA ILE A 11 10.94 -4.36 4.82
C ILE A 11 9.69 -4.31 5.70
N GLY A 12 8.52 -4.08 5.11
CA GLY A 12 7.26 -4.07 5.83
C GLY A 12 6.90 -5.43 6.43
N GLY A 13 7.19 -6.52 5.71
CA GLY A 13 7.03 -7.88 6.22
C GLY A 13 7.90 -8.16 7.44
N ILE A 14 9.20 -7.87 7.36
CA ILE A 14 10.15 -8.03 8.47
C ILE A 14 9.72 -7.20 9.68
N ALA A 15 9.34 -5.94 9.46
CA ALA A 15 8.89 -5.05 10.53
C ALA A 15 7.61 -5.59 11.20
N ALA A 16 6.67 -6.12 10.42
CA ALA A 16 5.44 -6.69 10.96
C ALA A 16 5.65 -8.00 11.70
N ASP A 17 6.54 -8.87 11.22
CA ASP A 17 6.85 -10.12 11.90
C ASP A 17 7.42 -9.84 13.29
N HIS A 18 8.44 -8.97 13.39
CA HIS A 18 9.02 -8.56 14.68
C HIS A 18 8.01 -7.89 15.61
N LEU A 19 7.16 -7.00 15.10
CA LEU A 19 6.22 -6.26 15.93
C LEU A 19 4.99 -7.12 16.30
N SER A 20 4.70 -8.15 15.52
CA SER A 20 3.58 -9.08 15.77
C SER A 20 3.82 -10.04 16.93
N GLU A 21 5.07 -10.18 17.38
CA GLU A 21 5.40 -10.89 18.63
C GLU A 21 4.79 -10.19 19.86
N TYR A 22 4.58 -8.88 19.79
CA TYR A 22 4.08 -8.05 20.89
C TYR A 22 2.63 -7.58 20.69
N LEU A 23 2.20 -7.43 19.44
CA LEU A 23 0.88 -6.89 19.08
C LEU A 23 0.28 -7.68 17.91
N GLU A 24 -0.81 -8.41 18.16
CA GLU A 24 -1.51 -9.17 17.11
C GLU A 24 -1.99 -8.27 15.96
N SER A 25 -2.35 -7.02 16.26
CA SER A 25 -2.76 -6.00 15.29
C SER A 25 -1.61 -5.24 14.62
N ALA A 26 -0.35 -5.61 14.86
CA ALA A 26 0.79 -4.91 14.26
C ALA A 26 0.71 -4.79 12.72
N PRO A 27 0.31 -5.84 11.96
CA PRO A 27 0.25 -5.74 10.50
C PRO A 27 -0.77 -4.69 10.00
N SER A 28 -1.92 -4.54 10.67
CA SER A 28 -2.92 -3.53 10.27
C SER A 28 -2.46 -2.12 10.62
N VAL A 29 -1.85 -1.95 11.79
CA VAL A 29 -1.32 -0.66 12.23
C VAL A 29 -0.20 -0.19 11.31
N ILE A 30 0.75 -1.06 10.98
CA ILE A 30 1.85 -0.73 10.06
C ILE A 30 1.30 -0.35 8.69
N ALA A 31 0.35 -1.13 8.15
CA ALA A 31 -0.27 -0.83 6.86
C ALA A 31 -1.01 0.52 6.87
N ALA A 32 -1.71 0.85 7.96
CA ALA A 32 -2.43 2.13 8.08
C ALA A 32 -1.46 3.32 8.17
N VAL A 33 -0.44 3.22 9.03
CA VAL A 33 0.57 4.27 9.22
C VAL A 33 1.37 4.49 7.95
N SER A 34 1.78 3.41 7.26
CA SER A 34 2.53 3.53 6.00
C SER A 34 1.67 4.14 4.89
N SER A 35 0.39 3.79 4.81
CA SER A 35 -0.55 4.39 3.84
C SER A 35 -0.72 5.90 4.07
N LEU A 36 -0.85 6.32 5.34
CA LEU A 36 -0.94 7.74 5.69
C LEU A 36 0.36 8.49 5.40
N ALA A 37 1.51 7.89 5.71
CA ALA A 37 2.81 8.47 5.40
C ALA A 37 3.03 8.60 3.88
N ALA A 38 2.62 7.59 3.10
CA ALA A 38 2.66 7.64 1.64
C ALA A 38 1.78 8.77 1.08
N MET A 39 0.60 9.01 1.65
CA MET A 39 -0.27 10.13 1.28
C MET A 39 0.44 11.49 1.43
N LEU A 40 1.16 11.71 2.54
CA LEU A 40 1.95 12.94 2.73
C LEU A 40 3.08 13.07 1.71
N LEU A 41 3.73 11.97 1.35
CA LEU A 41 4.76 11.95 0.32
C LEU A 41 4.18 12.26 -1.07
N TYR A 42 2.98 11.76 -1.39
CA TYR A 42 2.26 12.13 -2.61
C TYR A 42 1.91 13.62 -2.66
N ALA A 43 1.54 14.25 -1.55
CA ALA A 43 1.37 15.71 -1.51
C ALA A 43 2.68 16.45 -1.84
N GLY A 44 3.82 15.94 -1.35
CA GLY A 44 5.15 16.44 -1.67
C GLY A 44 5.51 16.40 -3.16
N VAL A 45 4.97 15.43 -3.92
CA VAL A 45 5.14 15.35 -5.39
C VAL A 45 4.61 16.60 -6.08
N PHE A 46 3.45 17.11 -5.63
CA PHE A 46 2.79 18.28 -6.21
C PHE A 46 3.37 19.61 -5.72
N TRP A 47 3.97 19.64 -4.52
CA TRP A 47 4.64 20.84 -3.99
C TRP A 47 6.10 21.01 -4.46
N ALA A 48 6.69 19.99 -5.07
CA ALA A 48 8.07 20.06 -5.51
C ALA A 48 8.26 20.99 -6.72
N ASN A 49 9.16 21.96 -6.59
CA ASN A 49 9.50 22.91 -7.67
C ASN A 49 10.49 22.35 -8.70
N THR A 50 11.00 21.14 -8.50
CA THR A 50 11.94 20.49 -9.43
C THR A 50 11.47 19.08 -9.75
N PHE A 51 11.70 18.66 -10.99
CA PHE A 51 11.37 17.31 -11.44
C PHE A 51 12.04 16.24 -10.58
N THR A 52 13.32 16.43 -10.24
CA THR A 52 14.08 15.48 -9.42
C THR A 52 13.49 15.34 -8.02
N ALA A 53 13.10 16.45 -7.37
CA ALA A 53 12.46 16.38 -6.06
C ALA A 53 11.08 15.70 -6.13
N SER A 54 10.28 16.02 -7.15
CA SER A 54 8.99 15.39 -7.39
C SER A 54 9.12 13.87 -7.59
N LEU A 55 10.09 13.45 -8.40
CA LEU A 55 10.39 12.03 -8.64
C LEU A 55 10.91 11.33 -7.37
N ALA A 56 11.72 12.00 -6.55
CA ALA A 56 12.19 11.46 -5.28
C ALA A 56 11.04 11.24 -4.30
N PHE A 57 10.14 12.22 -4.14
CA PHE A 57 8.94 12.08 -3.32
C PHE A 57 8.05 10.94 -3.80
N TYR A 58 7.85 10.82 -5.12
CA TYR A 58 7.08 9.73 -5.71
C TYR A 58 7.72 8.36 -5.44
N GLY A 59 9.05 8.25 -5.59
CA GLY A 59 9.79 7.04 -5.27
C GLY A 59 9.67 6.64 -3.80
N CYS A 60 9.78 7.59 -2.89
CA CYS A 60 9.58 7.37 -1.46
C CYS A 60 8.13 6.98 -1.14
N ALA A 61 7.15 7.62 -1.76
CA ALA A 61 5.73 7.29 -1.58
C ALA A 61 5.45 5.84 -1.96
N LEU A 62 6.01 5.36 -3.07
CA LEU A 62 5.92 3.95 -3.45
C LEU A 62 6.65 3.02 -2.48
N LEU A 63 7.86 3.40 -2.03
CA LEU A 63 8.62 2.59 -1.06
C LEU A 63 7.90 2.45 0.29
N VAL A 64 7.17 3.46 0.72
CA VAL A 64 6.44 3.39 1.99
C VAL A 64 5.05 2.78 1.78
N GLY A 65 4.38 3.13 0.69
CA GLY A 65 3.00 2.74 0.42
C GLY A 65 2.83 1.25 0.12
N GLU A 66 3.74 0.64 -0.65
CA GLU A 66 3.57 -0.71 -1.21
C GLU A 66 3.61 -1.87 -0.20
N CYS A 67 4.00 -1.62 1.06
CA CYS A 67 4.09 -2.68 2.05
C CYS A 67 2.72 -3.25 2.46
N TRP A 68 1.62 -2.52 2.19
CA TRP A 68 0.26 -2.93 2.55
C TRP A 68 -0.14 -4.30 1.99
N TYR A 69 0.35 -4.65 0.78
CA TYR A 69 -0.07 -5.85 0.09
C TYR A 69 0.40 -7.12 0.81
N GLY A 70 1.68 -7.16 1.21
CA GLY A 70 2.24 -8.29 1.97
C GLY A 70 1.54 -8.48 3.32
N LEU A 71 1.25 -7.37 4.01
CA LEU A 71 0.56 -7.37 5.30
C LEU A 71 -0.90 -7.84 5.18
N MET A 72 -1.60 -7.42 4.14
CA MET A 72 -2.94 -7.90 3.83
C MET A 72 -2.96 -9.41 3.59
N LEU A 73 -2.01 -9.94 2.80
CA LEU A 73 -1.91 -11.38 2.57
C LEU A 73 -1.68 -12.15 3.87
N LEU A 74 -0.83 -11.65 4.76
CA LEU A 74 -0.59 -12.24 6.07
C LEU A 74 -1.88 -12.28 6.90
N GLN A 75 -2.66 -11.20 6.91
CA GLN A 75 -3.93 -11.12 7.63
C GLN A 75 -4.97 -12.09 7.08
N VAL A 76 -5.11 -12.19 5.74
CA VAL A 76 -6.05 -13.14 5.12
C VAL A 76 -5.66 -14.57 5.48
N LYS A 77 -4.36 -14.90 5.43
CA LYS A 77 -3.88 -16.24 5.82
C LYS A 77 -4.15 -16.59 7.29
N ARG A 78 -4.15 -15.60 8.19
CA ARG A 78 -4.46 -15.79 9.62
C ARG A 78 -5.95 -15.88 9.89
N ALA A 79 -6.77 -15.09 9.20
CA ALA A 79 -8.21 -14.96 9.47
C ALA A 79 -9.08 -15.98 8.72
N VAL A 80 -8.60 -16.55 7.60
CA VAL A 80 -9.41 -17.37 6.69
C VAL A 80 -8.89 -18.81 6.64
N PRO A 81 -9.78 -19.83 6.69
CA PRO A 81 -9.40 -21.23 6.51
C PRO A 81 -8.64 -21.48 5.19
N PRO A 82 -7.63 -22.37 5.16
CA PRO A 82 -6.79 -22.59 3.98
C PRO A 82 -7.55 -22.84 2.68
N ALA A 83 -8.68 -23.55 2.73
CA ALA A 83 -9.52 -23.84 1.57
C ALA A 83 -10.14 -22.58 0.93
N ALA A 84 -10.37 -21.52 1.69
CA ALA A 84 -11.00 -20.28 1.23
C ALA A 84 -10.02 -19.12 1.00
N GLN A 85 -8.75 -19.24 1.41
CA GLN A 85 -7.75 -18.17 1.31
C GLN A 85 -7.58 -17.65 -0.12
N GLY A 86 -7.46 -18.54 -1.11
CA GLY A 86 -7.32 -18.13 -2.52
C GLY A 86 -8.52 -17.34 -3.03
N GLN A 87 -9.74 -17.75 -2.65
CA GLN A 87 -10.97 -17.04 -3.01
C GLN A 87 -11.04 -15.67 -2.34
N THR A 88 -10.69 -15.56 -1.05
CA THR A 88 -10.67 -14.28 -0.34
C THR A 88 -9.63 -13.32 -0.93
N ILE A 89 -8.42 -13.79 -1.22
CA ILE A 89 -7.38 -12.96 -1.85
C ILE A 89 -7.87 -12.45 -3.21
N THR A 90 -8.49 -13.32 -4.01
CA THR A 90 -9.06 -12.94 -5.32
C THR A 90 -10.15 -11.89 -5.18
N LEU A 91 -11.05 -12.04 -4.21
CA LEU A 91 -12.10 -11.06 -3.93
C LEU A 91 -11.50 -9.70 -3.55
N VAL A 92 -10.53 -9.67 -2.63
CA VAL A 92 -9.86 -8.42 -2.21
C VAL A 92 -9.17 -7.74 -3.40
N LEU A 93 -8.44 -8.50 -4.22
CA LEU A 93 -7.79 -7.97 -5.41
C LEU A 93 -8.79 -7.46 -6.45
N SER A 94 -9.94 -8.12 -6.59
CA SER A 94 -11.00 -7.68 -7.50
C SER A 94 -11.57 -6.33 -7.06
N VAL A 95 -11.85 -6.17 -5.76
CA VAL A 95 -12.29 -4.88 -5.19
C VAL A 95 -11.22 -3.81 -5.37
N ALA A 96 -9.96 -4.12 -5.06
CA ALA A 96 -8.85 -3.19 -5.25
C ALA A 96 -8.71 -2.75 -6.72
N THR A 97 -8.92 -3.67 -7.67
CA THR A 97 -8.92 -3.37 -9.11
C THR A 97 -10.03 -2.41 -9.48
N VAL A 98 -11.26 -2.63 -9.00
CA VAL A 98 -12.39 -1.72 -9.24
C VAL A 98 -12.08 -0.32 -8.70
N VAL A 99 -11.60 -0.22 -7.46
CA VAL A 99 -11.22 1.05 -6.84
C VAL A 99 -10.10 1.74 -7.63
N SER A 100 -9.07 0.98 -8.05
CA SER A 100 -7.94 1.51 -8.82
C SER A 100 -8.35 2.04 -10.19
N ASN A 101 -9.41 1.50 -10.81
CA ASN A 101 -9.94 2.02 -12.08
C ASN A 101 -10.93 3.17 -11.88
N ALA A 102 -11.71 3.15 -10.79
CA ALA A 102 -12.64 4.22 -10.46
C ALA A 102 -11.92 5.52 -10.03
N GLY A 103 -10.76 5.41 -9.37
CA GLY A 103 -9.98 6.55 -8.89
C GLY A 103 -9.64 7.57 -9.98
N PRO A 104 -8.96 7.18 -11.08
CA PRO A 104 -8.69 8.09 -12.20
C PRO A 104 -9.94 8.66 -12.85
N ALA A 105 -11.01 7.86 -12.97
CA ALA A 105 -12.29 8.34 -13.53
C ALA A 105 -12.92 9.43 -12.65
N ALA A 106 -12.91 9.25 -11.33
CA ALA A 106 -13.39 10.24 -10.37
C ALA A 106 -12.51 11.50 -10.36
N ALA A 107 -11.18 11.34 -10.38
CA ALA A 107 -10.24 12.46 -10.45
C ALA A 107 -10.46 13.28 -11.73
N GLY A 108 -10.60 12.62 -12.88
CA GLY A 108 -10.89 13.30 -14.15
C GLY A 108 -12.27 13.97 -14.19
N ALA A 109 -13.28 13.42 -13.51
CA ALA A 109 -14.59 14.06 -13.40
C ALA A 109 -14.58 15.32 -12.49
N LEU A 110 -13.60 15.43 -11.59
CA LEU A 110 -13.42 16.58 -10.69
C LEU A 110 -12.44 17.62 -11.25
N ASP A 111 -11.72 17.30 -12.32
CA ASP A 111 -10.80 18.22 -12.99
C ASP A 111 -11.59 19.16 -13.93
N PRO A 112 -11.66 20.48 -13.65
CA PRO A 112 -12.38 21.42 -14.50
C PRO A 112 -11.71 21.70 -15.85
N GLY A 113 -10.47 21.22 -16.06
CA GLY A 113 -9.67 21.48 -17.26
C GLY A 113 -8.58 22.53 -17.03
#